data_AF-A0AAU5EAH0-F1
#
_entry.id   AF-A0AAU5EAH0-F1
#
_cell.length_a   1.000
_cell.length_b   1.000
_cell.length_c   1.000
_cell.angle_alpha   90.00
_cell.angle_beta   90.00
_cell.angle_gamma   90.00
#
_symmetry.space_group_name_H-M   'P 1'
#
loop_
_entity.id
_entity.type
_entity.pdbx_description
1 polymer ?
#
loop_
_entity_poly.entity_id
_entity_poly.type
_entity_poly.pdbx_seq_one_letter_code
_entity_poly.pdbx_strand_id
1 'polypeptide(L)'
;MEVIAATAATSGGWTWSQTTALIVPFVAVFGAFLTYTLNQRAVRREHQAKTFAEALTAVEEYLEMPYRIRRRPASSDLVRQQLTDEVSSLLARMAFHQAWLQIEASSVAGPYAILVATARAEAGAQMSLAWQQPPIRTDEGMNLGSAYPRDRSTAARADCIEVMRRHL
;
A
#
# COMPACT_ATOMS: atom_id res chain seq x y z
N MET A 1 77.08 -24.13 -43.04
CA MET A 1 75.92 -23.36 -43.55
C MET A 1 74.88 -23.34 -42.43
N GLU A 2 74.97 -22.33 -41.57
CA GLU A 2 73.97 -22.07 -40.52
C GLU A 2 72.77 -21.36 -41.15
N VAL A 3 71.58 -21.91 -40.94
CA VAL A 3 70.33 -21.17 -41.15
C VAL A 3 69.89 -20.71 -39.78
N ILE A 4 70.13 -19.43 -39.50
CA ILE A 4 69.68 -18.76 -38.28
C ILE A 4 68.16 -18.65 -38.33
N ALA A 5 67.49 -19.38 -37.44
CA ALA A 5 66.06 -19.21 -37.19
C ALA A 5 65.84 -17.85 -36.51
N ALA A 6 65.29 -16.89 -37.25
CA ALA A 6 64.81 -15.64 -36.68
C ALA A 6 63.49 -15.92 -35.93
N THR A 7 63.59 -16.25 -34.64
CA THR A 7 62.48 -16.13 -33.70
C THR A 7 62.19 -14.63 -33.52
N ALA A 8 61.24 -14.11 -34.29
CA ALA A 8 60.69 -12.77 -34.05
C ALA A 8 59.97 -12.81 -32.69
N ALA A 9 60.66 -12.34 -31.66
CA ALA A 9 60.10 -12.12 -30.34
C ALA A 9 58.93 -11.14 -30.48
N THR A 10 57.71 -11.62 -30.24
CA THR A 10 56.53 -10.79 -30.14
C THR A 10 56.67 -9.96 -28.87
N SER A 11 57.20 -8.75 -28.99
CA SER A 11 57.07 -7.71 -27.94
C SER A 11 55.63 -7.21 -27.94
N GLY A 12 54.72 -8.09 -27.51
CA GLY A 12 53.29 -7.82 -27.44
C GLY A 12 52.98 -6.87 -26.29
N GLY A 13 53.21 -5.57 -26.52
CA GLY A 13 52.73 -4.52 -25.63
C GLY A 13 51.20 -4.52 -25.63
N TRP A 14 50.63 -4.51 -24.42
CA TRP A 14 49.21 -4.34 -24.18
C TRP A 14 48.62 -3.21 -25.04
N THR A 15 47.64 -3.52 -25.88
CA THR A 15 47.06 -2.54 -26.81
C THR A 15 45.80 -1.87 -26.22
N TRP A 16 45.52 -0.65 -26.69
CA TRP A 16 44.25 0.03 -26.38
C TRP A 16 43.03 -0.77 -26.83
N SER A 17 43.14 -1.57 -27.91
CA SER A 17 42.05 -2.46 -28.35
C SER A 17 41.77 -3.60 -27.37
N GLN A 18 42.79 -4.19 -26.75
CA GLN A 18 42.63 -5.21 -25.71
C GLN A 18 42.01 -4.62 -24.43
N THR A 19 42.39 -3.39 -24.08
CA THR A 19 41.78 -2.65 -22.97
C THR A 19 40.28 -2.45 -23.20
N THR A 20 39.90 -1.94 -24.36
CA THR A 20 38.49 -1.67 -24.71
C THR A 20 37.67 -2.95 -24.75
N ALA A 21 38.21 -4.03 -25.31
CA ALA A 21 37.52 -5.32 -25.41
C ALA A 21 37.16 -5.93 -24.04
N LEU A 22 37.90 -5.59 -22.97
CA LEU A 22 37.62 -6.05 -21.61
C LEU A 22 36.76 -5.06 -20.81
N ILE A 23 37.04 -3.75 -20.94
CA ILE A 23 36.34 -2.73 -20.15
C ILE A 23 34.89 -2.56 -20.61
N VAL A 24 34.62 -2.52 -21.91
CA VAL A 24 33.27 -2.30 -22.44
C VAL A 24 32.25 -3.34 -21.93
N PRO A 25 32.48 -4.67 -22.03
CA PRO A 25 31.53 -5.64 -21.52
C PRO A 25 31.40 -5.58 -19.99
N PHE A 26 32.48 -5.27 -19.26
CA PHE A 26 32.41 -5.13 -17.81
C PHE A 26 31.53 -3.95 -17.40
N VAL A 27 31.72 -2.78 -18.02
CA VAL A 27 30.90 -1.58 -17.79
C VAL A 27 29.45 -1.84 -18.19
N ALA A 28 29.21 -2.53 -19.31
CA ALA A 28 27.86 -2.88 -19.75
C ALA A 28 27.15 -3.79 -18.74
N VAL A 29 27.80 -4.86 -18.28
CA VAL A 29 27.25 -5.80 -17.29
C VAL A 29 27.02 -5.10 -15.95
N PHE A 30 27.98 -4.29 -15.49
CA PHE A 30 27.85 -3.54 -14.25
C PHE A 30 26.71 -2.51 -14.30
N GLY A 31 26.61 -1.76 -15.40
CA GLY A 31 25.52 -0.81 -15.64
C GLY A 31 24.15 -1.49 -15.68
N ALA A 32 24.05 -2.64 -16.37
CA ALA A 32 22.83 -3.43 -16.41
C ALA A 32 22.45 -3.96 -15.01
N PHE A 33 23.42 -4.48 -14.25
CA PHE A 33 23.21 -4.95 -12.89
C PHE A 33 22.74 -3.83 -11.95
N LEU A 34 23.38 -2.67 -12.00
CA LEU A 34 23.00 -1.52 -11.18
C LEU A 34 21.59 -1.04 -11.54
N THR A 35 21.27 -0.95 -12.83
CA THR A 35 19.94 -0.57 -13.30
C THR A 35 18.88 -1.57 -12.82
N TYR A 36 19.15 -2.86 -12.98
CA TYR A 36 18.23 -3.93 -12.54
C TYR A 36 17.97 -3.87 -11.03
N THR A 37 19.01 -3.72 -10.22
CA THR A 37 18.85 -3.67 -8.74
C THR A 37 18.10 -2.44 -8.27
N LEU A 38 18.36 -1.27 -8.87
CA LEU A 38 17.61 -0.03 -8.58
C LEU A 38 16.15 -0.15 -9.02
N ASN A 39 15.90 -0.69 -10.21
CA ASN A 39 14.55 -0.91 -10.72
C ASN A 39 13.76 -1.89 -9.85
N GLN A 40 14.38 -3.01 -9.46
CA GLN A 40 13.74 -4.01 -8.59
C GLN A 40 13.37 -3.43 -7.22
N ARG A 41 14.21 -2.54 -6.67
CA ARG A 41 13.90 -1.83 -5.41
C ARG A 41 12.74 -0.85 -5.59
N ALA A 42 12.74 -0.06 -6.67
CA ALA A 42 11.66 0.87 -6.96
C ALA A 42 10.31 0.14 -7.12
N VAL A 43 10.29 -0.96 -7.87
CA VAL A 43 9.11 -1.80 -8.09
C VAL A 43 8.58 -2.38 -6.78
N ARG A 44 9.46 -2.92 -5.91
CA ARG A 44 9.05 -3.42 -4.58
C ARG A 44 8.42 -2.32 -3.72
N ARG A 45 9.02 -1.13 -3.69
CA ARG A 45 8.52 0.01 -2.92
C ARG A 45 7.16 0.49 -3.43
N GLU A 46 6.98 0.55 -4.76
CA GLU A 46 5.72 0.92 -5.37
C GLU A 46 4.61 -0.09 -5.02
N HIS A 47 4.90 -1.39 -5.14
CA HIS A 47 3.94 -2.44 -4.76
C HIS A 47 3.53 -2.34 -3.30
N GLN A 48 4.50 -2.16 -2.38
CA GLN A 48 4.21 -2.00 -0.95
C GLN A 48 3.38 -0.74 -0.68
N ALA A 49 3.75 0.40 -1.29
CA ALA A 49 3.01 1.65 -1.13
C ALA A 49 1.55 1.52 -1.59
N LYS A 50 1.32 0.80 -2.70
CA LYS A 50 -0.03 0.51 -3.19
C LYS A 50 -0.81 -0.39 -2.23
N THR A 51 -0.22 -1.48 -1.74
CA THR A 51 -0.86 -2.35 -0.75
C THR A 51 -1.23 -1.59 0.52
N PHE A 52 -0.35 -0.70 1.01
CA PHE A 52 -0.62 0.14 2.18
C PHE A 52 -1.77 1.12 1.91
N ALA A 53 -1.81 1.74 0.74
CA ALA A 53 -2.90 2.63 0.35
C ALA A 53 -4.25 1.92 0.26
N GLU A 54 -4.29 0.69 -0.28
CA GLU A 54 -5.49 -0.15 -0.34
C GLU A 54 -5.96 -0.54 1.06
N ALA A 55 -5.04 -0.93 1.94
CA ALA A 55 -5.33 -1.27 3.33
C ALA A 55 -5.93 -0.09 4.12
N LEU A 56 -5.36 1.11 3.95
CA LEU A 56 -5.88 2.33 4.57
C LEU A 56 -7.24 2.72 4.00
N THR A 57 -7.42 2.59 2.68
CA THR A 57 -8.71 2.86 2.01
C THR A 57 -9.84 2.00 2.56
N ALA A 58 -9.61 0.72 2.82
CA ALA A 58 -10.62 -0.16 3.41
C ALA A 58 -11.11 0.33 4.80
N VAL A 59 -10.20 0.88 5.61
CA VAL A 59 -10.54 1.46 6.92
C VAL A 59 -11.32 2.76 6.76
N GLU A 60 -10.88 3.63 5.84
CA GLU A 60 -11.59 4.90 5.56
C GLU A 60 -13.02 4.66 5.08
N GLU A 61 -13.21 3.73 4.14
CA GLU A 61 -14.54 3.37 3.64
C GLU A 61 -15.43 2.81 4.77
N TYR A 62 -14.87 2.04 5.69
CA TYR A 62 -15.61 1.57 6.87
C TYR A 62 -16.01 2.72 7.80
N LEU A 63 -15.12 3.69 8.02
CA LEU A 63 -15.38 4.89 8.83
C LEU A 63 -16.43 5.81 8.17
N GLU A 64 -16.67 5.70 6.86
CA GLU A 64 -17.72 6.43 6.16
C GLU A 64 -19.12 5.79 6.25
N MET A 65 -19.23 4.51 6.66
CA MET A 65 -20.51 3.82 6.75
C MET A 65 -21.56 4.48 7.68
N PRO A 66 -21.22 5.13 8.81
CA PRO A 66 -22.20 5.87 9.60
C PRO A 66 -22.91 6.97 8.80
N TYR A 67 -22.20 7.64 7.88
CA TYR A 67 -22.77 8.65 7.01
C TYR A 67 -23.70 8.03 5.96
N ARG A 68 -23.30 6.91 5.35
CA ARG A 68 -24.15 6.17 4.38
C ARG A 68 -25.45 5.70 5.03
N ILE A 69 -25.38 5.13 6.23
CA ILE A 69 -26.56 4.70 6.99
C ILE A 69 -27.46 5.88 7.37
N ARG A 70 -26.85 7.01 7.79
CA ARG A 70 -27.60 8.22 8.14
C ARG A 70 -28.36 8.80 6.94
N ARG A 71 -27.74 8.76 5.76
CA ARG A 71 -28.24 9.25 4.47
C ARG A 71 -29.01 8.19 3.66
N ARG A 72 -29.39 7.07 4.29
CA ARG A 72 -30.14 6.02 3.61
C ARG A 72 -31.48 6.58 3.06
N PRO A 73 -31.90 6.16 1.85
CA PRO A 73 -33.11 6.69 1.22
C PRO A 73 -34.39 6.20 1.91
N ALA A 74 -34.36 5.01 2.51
CA ALA A 74 -35.51 4.40 3.16
C ALA A 74 -35.08 3.41 4.26
N SER A 75 -36.04 3.02 5.10
CA SER A 75 -35.90 1.90 6.05
C SER A 75 -36.56 0.64 5.51
N SER A 76 -36.26 0.24 4.26
CA SER A 76 -36.73 -1.01 3.65
C SER A 76 -35.76 -2.16 3.91
N ASP A 77 -36.23 -3.41 3.77
CA ASP A 77 -35.38 -4.61 3.90
C ASP A 77 -34.25 -4.62 2.89
N LEU A 78 -34.53 -4.21 1.64
CA LEU A 78 -33.53 -4.13 0.58
C LEU A 78 -32.37 -3.19 0.96
N VAL A 79 -32.67 -1.99 1.49
CA VAL A 79 -31.64 -1.01 1.89
C VAL A 79 -30.85 -1.51 3.10
N ARG A 80 -31.51 -2.19 4.05
CA ARG A 80 -30.83 -2.82 5.19
C ARG A 80 -29.86 -3.89 4.74
N GLN A 81 -30.28 -4.76 3.82
CA GLN A 81 -29.44 -5.81 3.25
C GLN A 81 -28.24 -5.21 2.54
N GLN A 82 -28.43 -4.26 1.62
CA GLN A 82 -27.35 -3.61 0.87
C GLN A 82 -26.29 -2.99 1.79
N LEU A 83 -26.70 -2.19 2.78
CA LEU A 83 -25.76 -1.56 3.71
C LEU A 83 -25.05 -2.59 4.61
N THR A 84 -25.71 -3.69 4.96
CA THR A 84 -25.12 -4.78 5.75
C THR A 84 -24.09 -5.55 4.93
N ASP A 85 -24.39 -5.83 3.66
CA ASP A 85 -23.47 -6.49 2.74
C ASP A 85 -22.24 -5.61 2.46
N GLU A 86 -22.42 -4.30 2.29
CA GLU A 86 -21.32 -3.33 2.18
C GLU A 86 -20.41 -3.36 3.42
N VAL A 87 -20.99 -3.27 4.62
CA VAL A 87 -20.22 -3.35 5.88
C VAL A 87 -19.46 -4.68 5.98
N SER A 88 -20.10 -5.79 5.64
CA SER A 88 -19.50 -7.13 5.70
C SER A 88 -18.34 -7.27 4.72
N SER A 89 -18.48 -6.74 3.50
CA SER A 89 -17.43 -6.69 2.49
C SER A 89 -16.22 -5.87 2.96
N LEU A 90 -16.45 -4.71 3.58
CA LEU A 90 -15.39 -3.87 4.15
C LEU A 90 -14.65 -4.56 5.29
N LEU A 91 -15.37 -5.23 6.19
CA LEU A 91 -14.77 -6.04 7.26
C LEU A 91 -13.90 -7.17 6.70
N ALA A 92 -14.36 -7.85 5.65
CA ALA A 92 -13.58 -8.90 4.98
C ALA A 92 -12.30 -8.34 4.33
N ARG A 93 -12.38 -7.18 3.66
CA ARG A 93 -11.21 -6.49 3.09
C ARG A 93 -10.19 -6.07 4.14
N MET A 94 -10.64 -5.50 5.26
CA MET A 94 -9.74 -5.18 6.38
C MET A 94 -9.08 -6.43 6.95
N ALA A 95 -9.82 -7.52 7.13
CA ALA A 95 -9.27 -8.80 7.60
C ALA A 95 -8.25 -9.39 6.62
N PHE A 96 -8.52 -9.30 5.32
CA PHE A 96 -7.55 -9.67 4.28
C PHE A 96 -6.25 -8.88 4.41
N HIS A 97 -6.32 -7.55 4.51
CA HIS A 97 -5.10 -6.73 4.65
C HIS A 97 -4.38 -6.97 5.98
N GLN A 98 -5.10 -7.27 7.07
CA GLN A 98 -4.46 -7.68 8.33
C GLN A 98 -3.61 -8.94 8.15
N ALA A 99 -4.16 -9.98 7.53
CA ALA A 99 -3.44 -11.22 7.27
C ALA A 99 -2.28 -11.01 6.27
N TRP A 100 -2.52 -10.25 5.21
CA TRP A 100 -1.51 -9.95 4.19
C TRP A 100 -0.31 -9.20 4.79
N LEU A 101 -0.56 -8.19 5.62
CA LEU A 101 0.51 -7.42 6.27
C LEU A 101 1.27 -8.26 7.30
N GLN A 102 0.66 -9.24 7.94
CA GLN A 102 1.40 -10.17 8.82
C GLN A 102 2.42 -11.00 8.03
N ILE A 103 2.12 -11.34 6.78
CA ILE A 103 2.99 -12.14 5.90
C ILE A 103 4.08 -11.26 5.28
N GLU A 104 3.71 -10.13 4.66
CA GLU A 104 4.60 -9.34 3.81
C GLU A 104 5.28 -8.16 4.53
N ALA A 105 4.70 -7.64 5.62
CA ALA A 105 5.16 -6.43 6.30
C ALA A 105 4.87 -6.47 7.81
N SER A 106 5.42 -7.48 8.50
CA SER A 106 5.11 -7.75 9.91
C SER A 106 5.32 -6.56 10.85
N SER A 107 6.26 -5.65 10.55
CA SER A 107 6.46 -4.41 11.32
C SER A 107 5.26 -3.45 11.25
N VAL A 108 4.46 -3.50 10.19
CA VAL A 108 3.27 -2.66 9.96
C VAL A 108 1.99 -3.32 10.48
N ALA A 109 1.97 -4.66 10.60
CA ALA A 109 0.79 -5.42 10.97
C ALA A 109 0.17 -5.00 12.32
N GLY A 110 0.99 -4.74 13.34
CA GLY A 110 0.54 -4.29 14.65
C GLY A 110 -0.17 -2.93 14.61
N PRO A 111 0.49 -1.86 14.13
CA PRO A 111 -0.13 -0.55 13.94
C PRO A 111 -1.42 -0.58 13.11
N TYR A 112 -1.44 -1.37 12.04
CA TYR A 112 -2.66 -1.52 11.22
C TYR A 112 -3.78 -2.20 12.00
N ALA A 113 -3.48 -3.23 12.79
CA ALA A 113 -4.50 -3.88 13.62
C ALA A 113 -5.09 -2.95 14.68
N ILE A 114 -4.27 -2.07 15.28
CA ILE A 114 -4.72 -1.03 16.22
C ILE A 114 -5.66 -0.05 15.52
N LEU A 115 -5.31 0.40 14.31
CA LEU A 115 -6.15 1.26 13.50
C LEU A 115 -7.51 0.61 13.20
N VAL A 116 -7.52 -0.65 12.74
CA VAL A 116 -8.76 -1.41 12.46
C VAL A 116 -9.62 -1.54 13.72
N ALA A 117 -9.03 -1.90 14.87
CA ALA A 117 -9.76 -2.03 16.13
C ALA A 117 -10.38 -0.70 16.57
N THR A 118 -9.63 0.39 16.43
CA THR A 118 -10.08 1.75 16.78
C THR A 118 -11.23 2.20 15.87
N ALA A 119 -11.09 1.98 14.55
CA ALA A 119 -12.13 2.29 13.59
C ALA A 119 -13.43 1.51 13.85
N ARG A 120 -13.33 0.22 14.17
CA ARG A 120 -14.48 -0.62 14.56
C ARG A 120 -15.16 -0.11 15.82
N ALA A 121 -14.40 0.32 16.81
CA ALA A 121 -14.97 0.85 18.05
C ALA A 121 -15.71 2.20 17.83
N GLU A 122 -15.15 3.10 17.03
CA GLU A 122 -15.77 4.41 16.75
C GLU A 122 -16.95 4.30 15.78
N ALA A 123 -16.69 3.82 14.56
CA ALA A 123 -17.72 3.78 13.54
C ALA A 123 -18.79 2.74 13.88
N GLY A 124 -18.47 1.62 14.55
CA GLY A 124 -19.48 0.67 14.99
C GLY A 124 -20.56 1.31 15.88
N ALA A 125 -20.14 2.08 16.88
CA ALA A 125 -21.07 2.81 17.75
C ALA A 125 -21.88 3.87 16.97
N GLN A 126 -21.22 4.59 16.06
CA GLN A 126 -21.87 5.61 15.23
C GLN A 126 -22.87 5.02 14.23
N MET A 127 -22.58 3.85 13.64
CA MET A 127 -23.51 3.12 12.78
C MET A 127 -24.76 2.70 13.56
N SER A 128 -24.61 2.20 14.79
CA SER A 128 -25.74 1.86 15.65
C SER A 128 -26.62 3.08 15.94
N LEU A 129 -26.03 4.24 16.26
CA LEU A 129 -26.77 5.48 16.47
C LEU A 129 -27.45 5.95 15.18
N ALA A 130 -26.79 5.86 14.03
CA ALA A 130 -27.34 6.26 12.74
C ALA A 130 -28.58 5.42 12.34
N TRP A 131 -28.60 4.14 12.67
CA TRP A 131 -29.76 3.26 12.44
C TRP A 131 -30.98 3.64 13.28
N GLN A 132 -30.78 4.17 14.48
CA GLN A 132 -31.86 4.59 15.38
C GLN A 132 -32.55 5.89 14.91
N GLN A 133 -31.89 6.68 14.06
CA GLN A 133 -32.44 7.91 13.50
C GLN A 133 -33.37 7.61 12.31
N PRO A 134 -34.46 8.36 12.11
CA PRO A 134 -35.31 8.20 10.93
C PRO A 134 -34.56 8.56 9.63
N PRO A 135 -34.95 7.96 8.47
CA PRO A 135 -34.42 8.34 7.16
C PRO A 135 -34.63 9.82 6.87
N ILE A 136 -33.64 10.45 6.23
CA ILE A 136 -33.73 11.84 5.76
C ILE A 136 -34.66 11.88 4.54
N ARG A 137 -35.58 12.85 4.52
CA ARG A 137 -36.60 13.01 3.46
C ARG A 137 -36.43 14.30 2.64
N THR A 138 -35.47 15.15 3.01
CA THR A 138 -35.25 16.46 2.39
C THR A 138 -33.77 16.66 2.08
N ASP A 139 -33.48 17.41 1.01
CA ASP A 139 -32.11 17.71 0.61
C ASP A 139 -31.38 18.54 1.68
N GLU A 140 -32.06 19.47 2.33
CA GLU A 140 -31.51 20.25 3.45
C GLU A 140 -31.02 19.33 4.59
N GLY A 141 -31.78 18.27 4.88
CA GLY A 141 -31.45 17.31 5.93
C GLY A 141 -30.22 16.45 5.62
N MET A 142 -29.72 16.43 4.38
CA MET A 142 -28.51 15.70 4.00
C MET A 142 -27.23 16.33 4.57
N ASN A 143 -27.31 17.60 4.98
CA ASN A 143 -26.27 18.34 5.68
C ASN A 143 -26.36 18.05 7.19
N LEU A 144 -25.50 17.16 7.68
CA LEU A 144 -25.58 16.66 9.07
C LEU A 144 -25.10 17.65 10.15
N GLY A 145 -24.60 18.82 9.75
CA GLY A 145 -24.19 19.92 10.63
C GLY A 145 -22.91 19.69 11.45
N SER A 146 -22.69 18.48 11.93
CA SER A 146 -21.48 18.06 12.65
C SER A 146 -20.93 16.76 12.07
N ALA A 147 -19.60 16.66 12.00
CA ALA A 147 -18.94 15.42 11.63
C ALA A 147 -19.01 14.43 12.80
N TYR A 148 -19.13 13.14 12.49
CA TYR A 148 -18.90 12.11 13.49
C TYR A 148 -17.48 12.23 14.04
N PRO A 149 -17.27 12.10 15.37
CA PRO A 149 -15.95 12.20 15.98
C PRO A 149 -15.06 11.06 15.49
N ARG A 150 -13.82 11.41 15.11
CA ARG A 150 -12.83 10.46 14.54
C ARG A 150 -11.44 10.65 15.14
N ASP A 151 -11.34 11.24 16.34
CA ASP A 151 -10.05 11.63 16.91
C ASP A 151 -9.14 10.41 17.14
N ARG A 152 -9.69 9.30 17.65
CA ARG A 152 -8.87 8.11 17.94
C ARG A 152 -8.47 7.39 16.65
N SER A 153 -9.40 7.21 15.71
CA SER A 153 -9.07 6.60 14.42
C SER A 153 -8.10 7.44 13.61
N THR A 154 -8.19 8.77 13.70
CA THR A 154 -7.25 9.72 13.07
C THR A 154 -5.85 9.61 13.68
N ALA A 155 -5.75 9.58 15.02
CA ALA A 155 -4.47 9.37 15.71
C ALA A 155 -3.83 8.02 15.35
N ALA A 156 -4.60 6.93 15.45
CA ALA A 156 -4.13 5.59 15.10
C ALA A 156 -3.70 5.48 13.62
N ARG A 157 -4.37 6.21 12.73
CA ARG A 157 -4.02 6.28 11.31
C ARG A 157 -2.67 6.99 11.11
N ALA A 158 -2.44 8.10 11.82
CA ALA A 158 -1.17 8.81 11.75
C ALA A 158 0.00 7.92 12.21
N ASP A 159 -0.17 7.20 13.32
CA ASP A 159 0.82 6.26 13.83
C ASP A 159 1.10 5.12 12.83
N CYS A 160 0.04 4.57 12.24
CA CYS A 160 0.15 3.53 11.22
C CYS A 160 0.90 4.01 9.98
N ILE A 161 0.57 5.20 9.45
CA ILE A 161 1.24 5.80 8.29
C ILE A 161 2.72 6.06 8.57
N GLU A 162 3.06 6.49 9.78
CA GLU A 162 4.45 6.74 10.15
C GLU A 162 5.27 5.44 10.13
N VAL A 163 4.70 4.32 10.60
CA VAL A 163 5.36 3.01 10.51
C VAL A 163 5.42 2.50 9.06
N MET A 164 4.37 2.68 8.27
CA MET A 164 4.35 2.35 6.84
C MET A 164 5.45 3.11 6.08
N ARG A 165 5.61 4.41 6.34
CA ARG A 165 6.64 5.25 5.71
C ARG A 165 8.05 4.77 6.05
N ARG A 166 8.29 4.36 7.30
CA ARG A 166 9.58 3.80 7.74
C ARG A 166 9.89 2.43 7.17
N HIS A 167 8.87 1.68 6.72
CA HIS A 167 9.03 0.37 6.11
C HIS A 167 9.38 0.42 4.62
N LEU A 168 8.95 1.49 3.91
CA LEU A 168 9.22 1.73 2.49
C LEU A 168 10.65 2.19 2.19
#